data_AF-A0A2M7P4Z1-F1
#
_entry.id   AF-A0A2M7P4Z1-F1
#
_cell.length_a   1.000
_cell.length_b   1.000
_cell.length_c   1.000
_cell.angle_alpha   90.00
_cell.angle_beta   90.00
_cell.angle_gamma   90.00
#
_symmetry.space_group_name_H-M   'P 1'
#
loop_
_entity.id
_entity.type
_entity.pdbx_description
1 polymer ?
#
loop_
_entity_poly.entity_id
_entity_poly.type
_entity_poly.pdbx_seq_one_letter_code
_entity_poly.pdbx_strand_id
1 'polypeptide(L)'
;MVKHKGKEGSADNLSGPEKAAIFLLTLGEDFASEVFSRLEEDDIKLVGRQMSKVDHVDKEDVAALLNEFKTESGGSADLYLSG
;
A
#
# COMPACT_ATOMS: atom_id res chain seq x y z
N MET A 1 12.39 10.15 -28.43
CA MET A 1 11.19 9.56 -27.84
C MET A 1 11.58 8.93 -26.51
N VAL A 2 11.24 9.57 -25.39
CA VAL A 2 11.48 9.01 -24.06
C VAL A 2 10.55 7.81 -23.90
N LYS A 3 11.11 6.65 -23.54
CA LYS A 3 10.37 5.41 -23.36
C LYS A 3 9.53 5.52 -22.08
N HIS A 4 8.23 5.81 -22.20
CA HIS A 4 7.28 5.53 -21.12
C HIS A 4 7.03 4.02 -21.09
N LYS A 5 7.81 3.32 -20.27
CA LYS A 5 7.58 1.91 -19.92
C LYS A 5 6.84 1.88 -18.60
N GLY A 6 5.67 1.23 -18.58
CA GLY A 6 4.92 0.87 -17.38
C GLY A 6 3.49 1.40 -17.38
N LYS A 7 2.59 0.70 -18.08
CA LYS A 7 1.14 0.90 -17.96
C LYS A 7 0.46 -0.46 -18.00
N GLU A 8 0.59 -1.21 -16.92
CA GLU A 8 -0.23 -2.37 -16.59
C GLU A 8 -0.43 -2.31 -15.08
N GLY A 9 -1.65 -1.99 -14.66
CA GLY A 9 -2.05 -2.02 -13.25
C GLY A 9 -1.98 -3.46 -12.78
N SER A 10 -1.00 -3.76 -11.95
CA SER A 10 -0.88 -5.05 -11.30
C SER A 10 -0.08 -4.78 -10.03
N ALA A 11 -0.75 -4.79 -8.88
CA ALA A 11 -0.12 -4.79 -7.57
C ALA A 11 1.02 -5.81 -7.48
N ASP A 12 0.99 -6.86 -8.31
CA ASP A 12 2.06 -7.85 -8.54
C ASP A 12 3.46 -7.27 -8.80
N ASN A 13 3.57 -6.05 -9.35
CA ASN A 13 4.85 -5.41 -9.63
C ASN A 13 5.36 -4.54 -8.46
N LEU A 14 4.58 -4.35 -7.41
CA LEU A 14 4.98 -3.58 -6.23
C LEU A 14 5.73 -4.48 -5.25
N SER A 15 6.82 -3.97 -4.69
CA SER A 15 7.49 -4.59 -3.55
C SER A 15 6.65 -4.47 -2.28
N GLY A 16 6.89 -5.34 -1.29
CA GLY A 16 6.20 -5.28 0.01
C GLY A 16 6.19 -3.88 0.66
N PRO A 17 7.33 -3.16 0.72
CA PRO A 17 7.36 -1.79 1.23
C PRO A 17 6.53 -0.78 0.41
N GLU A 18 6.47 -0.93 -0.91
CA GLU A 18 5.64 -0.07 -1.77
C GLU A 18 4.15 -0.36 -1.55
N LYS A 19 3.79 -1.63 -1.42
CA LYS A 19 2.44 -2.06 -1.04
C LYS A 19 2.04 -1.49 0.31
N ALA A 20 2.91 -1.58 1.32
CA ALA A 20 2.67 -1.01 2.64
C ALA A 20 2.48 0.51 2.60
N ALA A 21 3.30 1.23 1.84
CA ALA A 21 3.16 2.67 1.68
C ALA A 21 1.81 3.06 1.06
N ILE A 22 1.43 2.42 -0.05
CA ILE A 22 0.14 2.69 -0.72
C ILE A 22 -1.03 2.33 0.20
N PHE A 23 -0.95 1.21 0.90
CA PHE A 23 -1.98 0.77 1.85
C PHE A 23 -2.17 1.78 2.98
N LEU A 24 -1.10 2.20 3.64
CA LEU A 24 -1.18 3.16 4.75
C LEU A 24 -1.65 4.55 4.28
N LEU A 25 -1.22 4.99 3.09
CA LEU A 25 -1.75 6.22 2.47
C LEU A 25 -3.25 6.12 2.18
N THR A 26 -3.76 4.94 1.84
CA THR A 26 -5.18 4.70 1.58
C THR A 26 -6.01 4.71 2.87
N LEU A 27 -5.46 4.24 3.99
CA LEU A 27 -6.14 4.21 5.29
C LEU A 27 -6.13 5.56 6.02
N GLY A 28 -5.21 6.46 5.65
CA GLY A 28 -5.13 7.80 6.20
C GLY A 28 -4.24 7.91 7.45
N GLU A 29 -4.08 9.15 7.91
CA GLU A 29 -3.08 9.54 8.91
C GLU A 29 -3.27 8.87 10.28
N ASP A 30 -4.50 8.78 10.77
CA ASP A 30 -4.79 8.21 12.09
C ASP A 30 -4.32 6.75 12.19
N PHE A 31 -4.67 5.93 11.19
CA PHE A 31 -4.27 4.53 11.16
C PHE A 31 -2.77 4.37 10.86
N ALA A 32 -2.23 5.17 9.95
CA ALA A 32 -0.81 5.15 9.64
C ALA A 32 0.03 5.48 10.89
N SER A 33 -0.38 6.46 11.69
CA SER A 33 0.30 6.82 12.94
C SER A 33 0.28 5.67 13.95
N GLU A 34 -0.85 4.97 14.10
CA GLU A 34 -0.94 3.82 14.99
C GLU A 34 -0.01 2.68 14.54
N VAL A 35 0.04 2.38 13.23
CA VAL A 35 0.95 1.38 12.68
C VAL A 35 2.41 1.78 12.93
N PHE A 36 2.78 3.01 12.59
CA PHE A 36 4.16 3.52 12.75
C PHE A 36 4.62 3.47 14.22
N SER A 37 3.73 3.65 15.19
CA SER A 37 4.07 3.54 16.62
C SER A 37 4.54 2.15 17.05
N ARG A 38 4.28 1.11 16.24
CA ARG A 38 4.62 -0.29 16.51
C ARG A 38 5.80 -0.80 15.66
N LEU A 39 6.32 0.03 14.75
CA LEU A 39 7.42 -0.32 13.86
C LEU A 39 8.78 0.01 14.48
N GLU A 40 9.81 -0.72 14.08
CA GLU A 40 11.19 -0.37 14.39
C GLU A 40 11.66 0.80 13.50
N GLU A 41 12.74 1.47 13.91
CA GLU A 41 13.24 2.67 13.23
C GLU A 41 13.59 2.42 11.75
N ASP A 42 14.14 1.23 11.44
CA ASP A 42 14.51 0.86 10.08
C ASP A 42 13.29 0.63 9.18
N ASP A 43 12.21 0.06 9.73
CA ASP A 43 10.95 -0.13 9.01
C ASP A 43 10.24 1.20 8.76
N ILE A 44 10.25 2.10 9.75
CA ILE A 44 9.71 3.47 9.62
C ILE A 44 10.42 4.20 8.47
N LYS A 45 11.75 4.13 8.41
CA LYS A 45 12.54 4.74 7.33
C LYS A 45 12.23 4.12 5.97
N LEU A 46 12.09 2.80 5.92
CA LEU A 46 11.83 2.06 4.70
C LEU A 46 10.46 2.44 4.12
N VAL A 47 9.40 2.35 4.92
CA VAL A 47 8.03 2.68 4.50
C VAL A 47 7.89 4.17 4.21
N GLY A 48 8.40 5.03 5.08
CA GLY A 48 8.37 6.49 4.89
C GLY A 48 9.08 6.92 3.61
N ARG A 49 10.21 6.29 3.26
CA ARG A 49 10.89 6.53 1.97
C ARG A 49 10.00 6.15 0.79
N GLN A 50 9.27 5.04 0.85
CA GLN A 50 8.36 4.69 -0.25
C GLN A 50 7.18 5.65 -0.33
N MET A 51 6.57 6.01 0.80
CA MET A 51 5.48 7.02 0.85
C MET A 51 5.91 8.34 0.21
N SER A 52 7.14 8.80 0.45
CA SER A 52 7.66 10.05 -0.15
C SER A 52 7.82 10.02 -1.68
N LYS A 53 7.82 8.84 -2.29
CA LYS A 53 7.91 8.65 -3.75
C LYS A 53 6.55 8.47 -4.42
N VAL A 54 5.49 8.35 -3.62
CA VAL A 54 4.14 8.17 -4.13
C VAL A 54 3.59 9.53 -4.52
N ASP A 55 3.70 9.88 -5.80
CA ASP A 55 3.15 11.12 -6.35
C ASP A 55 1.65 10.98 -6.69
N HIS A 56 1.28 9.83 -7.25
CA HIS A 56 -0.08 9.48 -7.62
C HIS A 56 -0.28 7.98 -7.46
N VAL A 57 -1.43 7.58 -6.94
CA VAL A 57 -1.84 6.18 -6.89
C VAL A 57 -3.09 6.04 -7.75
N ASP A 58 -2.98 5.22 -8.79
CA ASP A 58 -4.11 4.87 -9.65
C ASP A 58 -5.12 4.02 -8.86
N LYS A 59 -6.42 4.23 -9.10
CA LYS A 59 -7.49 3.53 -8.37
C LYS A 59 -7.42 2.01 -8.59
N GLU A 60 -6.97 1.61 -9.77
CA GLU A 60 -6.78 0.23 -10.20
C GLU A 60 -5.73 -0.47 -9.34
N ASP A 61 -4.64 0.22 -8.99
CA ASP A 61 -3.57 -0.33 -8.15
C ASP A 61 -4.02 -0.50 -6.70
N VAL A 62 -4.78 0.46 -6.16
CA VAL A 62 -5.41 0.33 -4.83
C VAL A 62 -6.38 -0.86 -4.81
N ALA A 63 -7.23 -0.99 -5.83
CA ALA A 63 -8.20 -2.07 -5.90
C ALA A 63 -7.53 -3.44 -6.00
N ALA A 64 -6.47 -3.56 -6.80
CA ALA A 64 -5.67 -4.78 -6.92
C ALA A 64 -4.99 -5.14 -5.59
N LEU A 65 -4.37 -4.15 -4.92
CA LEU A 65 -3.72 -4.33 -3.63
C LEU A 65 -4.70 -4.78 -2.54
N LEU A 66 -5.87 -4.15 -2.46
CA LEU A 66 -6.91 -4.53 -1.49
C LEU A 66 -7.46 -5.94 -1.78
N ASN A 67 -7.56 -6.33 -3.06
CA ASN A 67 -7.99 -7.67 -3.43
C ASN A 67 -6.96 -8.74 -3.08
N GLU A 68 -5.67 -8.46 -3.33
CA GLU A 68 -4.55 -9.31 -2.91
C GLU A 68 -4.56 -9.48 -1.39
N PHE A 69 -4.64 -8.38 -0.64
CA PHE A 69 -4.69 -8.42 0.82
C PHE A 69 -5.84 -9.29 1.34
N LYS A 70 -7.06 -9.12 0.80
CA LYS A 70 -8.22 -9.95 1.17
C LYS A 70 -8.04 -11.45 0.89
N THR A 71 -7.27 -11.78 -0.16
CA THR A 71 -7.06 -13.16 -0.59
C THR A 71 -5.95 -13.83 0.21
N GLU A 72 -4.87 -13.10 0.51
CA GLU A 72 -3.76 -13.59 1.34
C GLU A 72 -4.10 -13.60 2.84
N SER A 73 -4.93 -12.66 3.31
CA SER A 73 -5.42 -12.62 4.69
C SER A 73 -6.51 -13.66 4.98
N GLY A 74 -6.53 -14.79 4.27
CA GLY A 74 -7.49 -15.89 4.36
C GLY A 74 -7.57 -16.62 5.71
N GLY A 75 -7.26 -15.95 6.81
CA GLY A 75 -7.54 -16.35 8.19
C GLY A 75 -7.97 -15.12 8.99
N SER A 76 -9.21 -15.16 9.49
CA SER A 76 -9.94 -14.17 10.30
C SER A 76 -10.37 -12.86 9.62
N ALA A 77 -11.60 -12.91 9.08
CA ALA A 77 -12.71 -11.98 9.27
C ALA A 77 -12.43 -10.49 9.61
N ASP A 78 -13.22 -9.61 8.98
CA ASP A 78 -13.43 -8.19 9.31
C ASP A 78 -12.56 -7.13 8.63
N LEU A 79 -12.54 -7.13 7.30
CA LEU A 79 -12.50 -5.87 6.54
C LEU A 79 -13.85 -5.60 5.87
N TYR A 80 -14.91 -5.55 6.69
CA TYR A 80 -16.17 -4.97 6.28
C TYR A 80 -15.96 -3.46 6.08
N LEU A 81 -15.79 -3.04 4.83
CA LEU A 81 -16.06 -1.67 4.40
C LEU A 81 -17.57 -1.47 4.49
N SER A 82 -18.08 -1.25 5.71
CA SER A 82 -19.45 -0.80 5.93
C SER A 82 -19.57 0.62 5.40
N GLY A 83 -20.25 0.76 4.26
CA GLY A 83 -21.13 1.91 4.02
C GLY A 83 -22.44 1.75 4.77
#